data_AF-A0A7K3DPC6-F1
#
_entry.id   AF-A0A7K3DPC6-F1
#
_cell.length_a   1.000
_cell.length_b   1.000
_cell.length_c   1.000
_cell.angle_alpha   90.00
_cell.angle_beta   90.00
_cell.angle_gamma   90.00
#
_symmetry.space_group_name_H-M   'P 1'
#
loop_
_entity.id
_entity.type
_entity.pdbx_description
1 polymer ?
#
loop_
_entity_poly.entity_id
_entity_poly.type
_entity_poly.pdbx_seq_one_letter_code
_entity_poly.pdbx_strand_id
1 'polypeptide(L)'
;APLAPVHRIAAERAAASLAVVLMQARQEEELAARGRGDFLTDLAEGRITPEDAPAQARVLGFKPAGQGPLLPVVMRMPEASVGAVGLSPGGGWAVLARAVSEELASVGVPVLLGVRPVEGRVPLLLGLRSDSERTAVADRVAAALRAGVERA
;
A
#
# COMPACT_ATOMS: atom_id res chain seq x y z
N ALA A 1 38.24 17.05 -12.08
CA ALA A 1 39.34 16.14 -11.72
C ALA A 1 38.81 14.70 -11.73
N PRO A 2 39.56 13.70 -12.23
CA PRO A 2 39.12 12.31 -12.25
C PRO A 2 39.03 11.70 -10.83
N LEU A 3 38.11 10.75 -10.63
CA LEU A 3 37.93 10.04 -9.36
C LEU A 3 39.17 9.19 -9.02
N ALA A 4 39.71 9.38 -7.81
CA ALA A 4 40.82 8.56 -7.31
C ALA A 4 40.38 7.09 -7.13
N PRO A 5 41.29 6.10 -7.30
CA PRO A 5 40.97 4.68 -7.14
C PRO A 5 40.32 4.32 -5.80
N VAL A 6 40.73 4.98 -4.72
CA VAL A 6 40.14 4.79 -3.38
C VAL A 6 38.68 5.21 -3.30
N HIS A 7 38.28 6.26 -4.04
CA HIS A 7 36.88 6.68 -4.11
C HIS A 7 36.01 5.67 -4.86
N ARG A 8 36.56 5.00 -5.89
CA ARG A 8 35.86 3.93 -6.60
C ARG A 8 35.62 2.72 -5.68
N ILE A 9 36.65 2.27 -4.96
CA ILE A 9 36.53 1.14 -4.02
C ILE A 9 35.52 1.47 -2.91
N ALA A 10 35.56 2.69 -2.35
CA ALA A 10 34.59 3.13 -1.36
C ALA A 10 33.15 3.14 -1.92
N ALA A 11 32.96 3.64 -3.14
CA ALA A 11 31.65 3.66 -3.80
C ALA A 11 31.10 2.25 -4.07
N GLU A 12 31.93 1.31 -4.52
CA GLU A 12 31.52 -0.08 -4.77
C GLU A 12 31.08 -0.78 -3.48
N ARG A 13 31.81 -0.56 -2.37
CA ARG A 13 31.43 -1.10 -1.06
C ARG A 13 30.14 -0.48 -0.54
N ALA A 14 29.99 0.84 -0.67
CA ALA A 14 28.76 1.54 -0.29
C ALA A 14 27.56 1.06 -1.12
N ALA A 15 27.72 0.87 -2.43
CA ALA A 15 26.67 0.37 -3.32
C ALA A 15 26.18 -1.03 -2.89
N ALA A 16 27.10 -1.94 -2.54
CA ALA A 16 26.75 -3.25 -2.03
C ALA A 16 25.95 -3.18 -0.71
N SER A 17 26.34 -2.31 0.22
CA SER A 17 25.59 -2.12 1.47
C SER A 17 24.21 -1.50 1.23
N LEU A 18 24.11 -0.48 0.37
CA LEU A 18 22.84 0.14 0.00
C LEU A 18 21.88 -0.85 -0.66
N ALA A 19 22.38 -1.74 -1.53
CA ALA A 19 21.55 -2.74 -2.17
C ALA A 19 20.84 -3.65 -1.15
N VAL A 20 21.55 -4.09 -0.11
CA VAL A 20 20.97 -4.92 0.97
C VAL A 20 19.92 -4.13 1.75
N VAL A 21 20.22 -2.89 2.14
CA VAL A 21 19.28 -2.06 2.90
C VAL A 21 18.00 -1.78 2.11
N LEU A 22 18.12 -1.46 0.81
CA LEU A 22 16.96 -1.24 -0.06
C LEU A 22 16.12 -2.50 -0.25
N MET A 23 16.78 -3.66 -0.35
CA MET A 23 16.09 -4.95 -0.41
C MET A 23 15.31 -5.22 0.88
N GLN A 24 15.93 -5.02 2.05
CA GLN A 24 15.26 -5.19 3.35
C GLN A 24 14.07 -4.25 3.51
N ALA A 25 14.24 -2.97 3.20
CA ALA A 25 13.18 -1.97 3.26
C ALA A 25 11.97 -2.36 2.38
N ARG A 26 12.21 -2.95 1.20
CA ARG A 26 11.12 -3.45 0.33
C ARG A 26 10.38 -4.63 0.94
N GLN A 27 11.09 -5.57 1.57
CA GLN A 27 10.45 -6.71 2.24
C GLN A 27 9.63 -6.28 3.45
N GLU A 28 10.15 -5.34 4.25
CA GLU A 28 9.41 -4.75 5.37
C GLU A 28 8.14 -4.05 4.91
N GLU A 29 8.20 -3.25 3.84
CA GLU A 29 7.00 -2.61 3.28
C GLU A 29 5.99 -3.63 2.74
N GLU A 30 6.46 -4.69 2.06
CA GLU A 30 5.58 -5.76 1.59
C GLU A 30 4.91 -6.49 2.75
N LEU A 31 5.65 -6.79 3.82
CA LEU A 31 5.12 -7.41 5.03
C LEU A 31 4.12 -6.50 5.75
N ALA A 32 4.42 -5.21 5.86
CA ALA A 32 3.51 -4.23 6.44
C ALA A 32 2.22 -4.12 5.62
N ALA A 33 2.32 -4.06 4.28
CA ALA A 33 1.17 -4.02 3.38
C ALA A 33 0.33 -5.31 3.47
N ARG A 34 0.96 -6.48 3.65
CA ARG A 34 0.26 -7.74 3.91
C ARG A 34 -0.45 -7.71 5.26
N GLY A 35 0.22 -7.28 6.33
CA GLY A 35 -0.39 -7.15 7.66
C GLY A 35 -1.61 -6.22 7.66
N ARG A 36 -1.55 -5.11 6.90
CA ARG A 36 -2.71 -4.23 6.65
C ARG A 36 -3.82 -4.97 5.89
N GLY A 37 -3.47 -5.78 4.89
CA GLY A 37 -4.41 -6.59 4.12
C GLY A 37 -5.11 -7.67 4.95
N ASP A 38 -4.38 -8.35 5.83
CA ASP A 38 -4.90 -9.38 6.73
C ASP A 38 -5.87 -8.74 7.73
N PHE A 39 -5.50 -7.61 8.35
CA PHE A 39 -6.40 -6.83 9.20
C PHE A 39 -7.70 -6.43 8.49
N LEU A 40 -7.61 -5.89 7.26
CA LEU A 40 -8.80 -5.49 6.48
C LEU A 40 -9.68 -6.70 6.12
N THR A 41 -9.08 -7.86 5.90
CA THR A 41 -9.80 -9.10 5.62
C THR A 41 -10.51 -9.60 6.87
N ASP A 42 -9.82 -9.65 8.01
CA ASP A 42 -10.40 -10.03 9.30
C ASP A 42 -11.53 -9.10 9.72
N LEU A 43 -11.39 -7.79 9.45
CA LEU A 43 -12.45 -6.81 9.67
C LEU A 43 -13.68 -7.08 8.78
N ALA A 44 -13.48 -7.35 7.50
CA ALA A 44 -14.56 -7.65 6.56
C ALA A 44 -15.27 -8.97 6.88
N GLU A 45 -14.56 -9.94 7.45
CA GLU A 45 -15.09 -11.24 7.85
C GLU A 45 -15.67 -11.24 9.29
N GLY A 46 -15.64 -10.11 10.00
CA GLY A 46 -16.16 -10.01 11.36
C GLY A 46 -15.34 -10.78 12.40
N ARG A 47 -14.07 -11.07 12.12
CA ARG A 47 -13.13 -11.73 13.06
C ARG A 47 -12.55 -10.78 14.11
N ILE A 48 -12.74 -9.47 13.93
CA ILE A 48 -12.28 -8.43 14.86
C ILE A 48 -13.50 -7.86 15.58
N THR A 49 -13.42 -7.74 16.91
CA THR A 49 -14.46 -7.11 17.71
C THR A 49 -14.57 -5.61 17.37
N PRO A 50 -15.78 -5.01 17.39
CA PRO A 50 -15.95 -3.58 17.17
C PRO A 50 -15.13 -2.70 18.12
N GLU A 51 -14.88 -3.17 19.34
CA GLU A 51 -14.12 -2.48 20.38
C GLU A 51 -12.62 -2.42 20.06
N ASP A 52 -12.05 -3.51 19.50
CA ASP A 52 -10.62 -3.62 19.21
C ASP A 52 -10.24 -2.99 17.85
N ALA A 53 -11.14 -3.01 16.87
CA ALA A 53 -10.87 -2.57 15.50
C ALA A 53 -10.26 -1.16 15.41
N PRO A 54 -10.74 -0.12 16.14
CA PRO A 54 -10.15 1.21 16.08
C PRO A 54 -8.74 1.29 16.69
N ALA A 55 -8.42 0.48 17.69
CA ALA A 55 -7.08 0.44 18.28
C ALA A 55 -6.08 -0.20 17.32
N GLN A 56 -6.45 -1.34 16.73
CA GLN A 56 -5.62 -2.04 15.76
C GLN A 56 -5.39 -1.20 14.49
N ALA A 57 -6.43 -0.56 13.95
CA ALA A 57 -6.31 0.30 12.78
C ALA A 57 -5.33 1.47 13.00
N ARG A 58 -5.30 2.05 14.22
CA ARG A 58 -4.38 3.15 14.57
C ARG A 58 -2.91 2.71 14.57
N VAL A 59 -2.62 1.49 15.01
CA VAL A 59 -1.26 0.90 14.95
C VAL A 59 -0.80 0.76 13.50
N LEU A 60 -1.73 0.43 12.60
CA LEU A 60 -1.49 0.32 11.16
C LEU A 60 -1.46 1.67 10.42
N GLY A 61 -1.52 2.79 11.15
CA GLY A 61 -1.44 4.15 10.61
C GLY A 61 -2.77 4.77 10.18
N PHE A 62 -3.89 4.07 10.34
CA PHE A 62 -5.21 4.60 9.98
C PHE A 62 -5.77 5.50 11.09
N LYS A 63 -5.87 6.80 10.82
CA LYS A 63 -6.30 7.82 11.77
C LYS A 63 -7.38 8.72 11.15
N PRO A 64 -8.65 8.26 11.06
CA PRO A 64 -9.74 9.10 10.60
C PRO A 64 -9.96 10.28 11.54
N ALA A 65 -10.33 11.46 10.99
CA ALA A 65 -10.46 12.70 11.75
C ALA A 65 -11.68 12.76 12.69
N GLY A 66 -12.50 11.70 12.77
CA GLY A 66 -13.69 11.63 13.61
C GLY A 66 -14.49 10.34 13.38
N GLN A 67 -15.74 10.32 13.86
CA GLN A 67 -16.70 9.21 13.68
C GLN A 67 -17.43 9.27 12.31
N GLY A 68 -16.77 9.81 11.29
CA GLY A 68 -17.35 9.91 9.96
C GLY A 68 -17.53 8.53 9.30
N PRO A 69 -18.33 8.45 8.23
CA PRO A 69 -18.59 7.18 7.57
C PRO A 69 -17.32 6.61 6.94
N LEU A 70 -17.27 5.28 6.85
CA LEU A 70 -16.18 4.56 6.18
C LEU A 70 -16.60 4.16 4.77
N LEU A 71 -15.63 4.12 3.86
CA LEU A 71 -15.80 3.63 2.50
C LEU A 71 -14.83 2.45 2.27
N PRO A 72 -15.32 1.20 2.28
CA PRO A 72 -14.52 0.05 1.90
C PRO A 72 -14.42 -0.03 0.37
N VAL A 73 -13.22 -0.29 -0.14
CA VAL A 73 -12.94 -0.45 -1.58
C VAL A 73 -12.04 -1.66 -1.78
N VAL A 74 -12.26 -2.42 -2.85
CA VAL A 74 -11.36 -3.52 -3.22
C VAL A 74 -10.99 -3.36 -4.69
N MET A 75 -9.69 -3.19 -4.96
CA MET A 75 -9.16 -3.33 -6.31
C MET A 75 -8.78 -4.79 -6.56
N ARG A 76 -9.22 -5.35 -7.68
CA ARG A 76 -8.87 -6.71 -8.11
C ARG A 76 -7.86 -6.64 -9.24
N MET A 77 -6.81 -7.46 -9.13
CA MET A 77 -5.81 -7.64 -10.17
C MET A 77 -6.17 -8.93 -10.94
N PRO A 78 -6.52 -8.85 -12.24
CA PRO A 78 -6.72 -10.04 -13.07
C PRO A 78 -5.52 -10.98 -13.01
N GLU A 79 -5.75 -12.30 -12.96
CA GLU A 79 -4.70 -13.31 -12.90
C GLU A 79 -3.69 -13.18 -14.07
N ALA A 80 -4.17 -12.84 -15.27
CA ALA A 80 -3.33 -12.55 -16.44
C ALA A 80 -2.40 -11.34 -16.25
N SER A 81 -2.81 -10.34 -15.44
CA SER A 81 -1.98 -9.18 -15.11
C SER A 81 -1.01 -9.43 -13.97
N VAL A 82 -1.21 -10.45 -13.13
CA VAL A 82 -0.22 -10.84 -12.12
C VAL A 82 1.07 -11.34 -12.79
N GLY A 83 0.95 -12.04 -13.93
CA GLY A 83 2.08 -12.42 -14.77
C GLY A 83 2.62 -11.28 -15.65
N ALA A 84 1.74 -10.45 -16.23
CA ALA A 84 2.14 -9.40 -17.18
C ALA A 84 2.73 -8.13 -16.53
N VAL A 85 2.33 -7.80 -15.29
CA VAL A 85 2.82 -6.63 -14.52
C VAL A 85 4.01 -7.01 -13.61
N GLY A 86 4.59 -8.20 -13.80
CA GLY A 86 5.73 -8.64 -12.99
C GLY A 86 5.42 -8.72 -11.48
N LEU A 87 4.14 -8.96 -11.12
CA LEU A 87 3.68 -9.10 -9.73
C LEU A 87 4.05 -10.49 -9.19
N SER A 88 5.32 -10.87 -9.32
CA SER A 88 5.84 -12.09 -8.73
C SER A 88 5.85 -12.00 -7.20
N PRO A 89 5.65 -13.13 -6.49
CA PRO A 89 5.94 -13.21 -5.07
C PRO A 89 7.41 -12.84 -4.85
N GLY A 90 7.71 -11.68 -4.26
CA GLY A 90 9.09 -11.21 -4.07
C GLY A 90 9.35 -9.73 -4.39
N GLY A 91 8.33 -8.93 -4.72
CA GLY A 91 8.51 -7.48 -4.72
C GLY A 91 7.52 -6.65 -5.55
N GLY A 92 6.85 -7.23 -6.54
CA GLY A 92 5.95 -6.46 -7.42
C GLY A 92 4.78 -5.83 -6.66
N TRP A 93 4.27 -6.54 -5.65
CA TRP A 93 3.22 -6.05 -4.77
C TRP A 93 3.64 -4.86 -3.90
N ALA A 94 4.89 -4.81 -3.44
CA ALA A 94 5.41 -3.66 -2.70
C ALA A 94 5.51 -2.41 -3.59
N VAL A 95 5.92 -2.59 -4.85
CA VAL A 95 6.00 -1.50 -5.84
C VAL A 95 4.60 -0.98 -6.17
N LEU A 96 3.65 -1.87 -6.42
CA LEU A 96 2.24 -1.52 -6.61
C LEU A 96 1.67 -0.78 -5.39
N ALA A 97 1.85 -1.34 -4.18
CA ALA A 97 1.32 -0.73 -2.96
C ALA A 97 1.88 0.68 -2.74
N ARG A 98 3.17 0.88 -3.01
CA ARG A 98 3.82 2.20 -2.94
C ARG A 98 3.26 3.17 -3.98
N ALA A 99 3.24 2.78 -5.26
CA ALA A 99 2.77 3.64 -6.34
C ALA A 99 1.30 4.05 -6.13
N VAL A 100 0.46 3.11 -5.70
CA VAL A 100 -0.94 3.38 -5.35
C VAL A 100 -1.05 4.27 -4.11
N SER A 101 -0.24 4.06 -3.07
CA SER A 101 -0.25 4.91 -1.87
C SER A 101 0.13 6.36 -2.19
N GLU A 102 1.11 6.56 -3.07
CA GLU A 102 1.52 7.88 -3.55
C GLU A 102 0.36 8.59 -4.28
N GLU A 103 -0.39 7.88 -5.14
CA GLU A 103 -1.59 8.45 -5.79
C GLU A 103 -2.70 8.79 -4.79
N LEU A 104 -2.95 7.89 -3.84
CA LEU A 104 -4.01 8.08 -2.86
C LEU A 104 -3.74 9.24 -1.90
N ALA A 105 -2.48 9.63 -1.71
CA ALA A 105 -2.13 10.83 -0.95
C ALA A 105 -2.77 12.10 -1.51
N SER A 106 -3.03 12.14 -2.83
CA SER A 106 -3.69 13.28 -3.50
C SER A 106 -5.22 13.34 -3.28
N VAL A 107 -5.85 12.25 -2.81
CA VAL A 107 -7.31 12.18 -2.58
C VAL A 107 -7.72 13.05 -1.38
N GLY A 108 -6.82 13.23 -0.41
CA GLY A 108 -7.01 14.12 0.73
C GLY A 108 -7.93 13.56 1.83
N VAL A 109 -8.04 12.23 1.91
CA VAL A 109 -8.75 11.52 2.99
C VAL A 109 -7.84 10.48 3.63
N PRO A 110 -8.04 10.11 4.91
CA PRO A 110 -7.32 9.02 5.54
C PRO A 110 -7.59 7.70 4.81
N VAL A 111 -6.54 6.96 4.49
CA VAL A 111 -6.61 5.67 3.79
C VAL A 111 -5.79 4.62 4.53
N LEU A 112 -6.36 3.43 4.71
CA LEU A 112 -5.63 2.22 5.02
C LEU A 112 -5.61 1.34 3.78
N LEU A 113 -4.41 1.02 3.27
CA LEU A 113 -4.21 0.18 2.09
C LEU A 113 -3.49 -1.11 2.48
N GLY A 114 -4.03 -2.25 2.07
CA GLY A 114 -3.40 -3.55 2.22
C GLY A 114 -3.26 -4.29 0.89
N VAL A 115 -2.47 -5.36 0.87
CA VAL A 115 -2.36 -6.27 -0.28
C VAL A 115 -2.63 -7.71 0.13
N ARG A 116 -3.31 -8.47 -0.74
CA ARG A 116 -3.54 -9.91 -0.60
C ARG A 116 -3.11 -10.61 -1.90
N PRO A 117 -1.81 -10.89 -2.07
CA PRO A 117 -1.27 -11.47 -3.29
C PRO A 117 -1.94 -12.79 -3.71
N VAL A 118 -2.20 -13.66 -2.73
CA VAL A 118 -2.84 -14.98 -2.96
C VAL A 118 -4.24 -14.84 -3.55
N GLU A 119 -4.96 -13.77 -3.21
CA GLU A 119 -6.32 -13.52 -3.71
C GLU A 119 -6.35 -12.56 -4.91
N GLY A 120 -5.20 -11.99 -5.30
CA GLY A 120 -5.11 -10.96 -6.33
C GLY A 120 -5.88 -9.68 -5.96
N ARG A 121 -5.86 -9.27 -4.68
CA ARG A 121 -6.66 -8.13 -4.19
C ARG A 121 -5.80 -7.09 -3.49
N VAL A 122 -6.24 -5.83 -3.60
CA VAL A 122 -5.75 -4.69 -2.82
C VAL A 122 -6.96 -4.12 -2.08
N PRO A 123 -7.24 -4.56 -0.83
CA PRO A 123 -8.29 -3.97 -0.01
C PRO A 123 -7.87 -2.59 0.52
N LEU A 124 -8.85 -1.68 0.58
CA LEU A 124 -8.69 -0.34 1.12
C LEU A 124 -9.86 0.02 2.04
N LEU A 125 -9.58 0.83 3.04
CA LEU A 125 -10.57 1.47 3.89
C LEU A 125 -10.30 2.97 3.95
N LEU A 126 -11.30 3.77 3.63
CA LEU A 126 -11.19 5.23 3.65
C LEU A 126 -12.08 5.83 4.72
N GLY A 127 -11.57 6.87 5.40
CA GLY A 127 -12.34 7.68 6.34
C GLY A 127 -12.94 8.89 5.62
N LEU A 128 -14.27 8.96 5.56
CA LEU A 128 -14.98 10.12 5.02
C LEU A 128 -15.31 11.11 6.14
N ARG A 129 -15.50 12.38 5.77
CA ARG A 129 -16.03 13.43 6.66
C ARG A 129 -17.55 13.36 6.79
N SER A 130 -18.23 13.00 5.70
CA SER A 130 -19.70 12.90 5.64
C SER A 130 -20.13 11.89 4.58
N ASP A 131 -21.39 11.45 4.64
CA ASP A 131 -21.94 10.52 3.65
C ASP A 131 -22.05 11.16 2.26
N SER A 132 -22.25 12.49 2.21
CA SER A 132 -22.42 13.25 0.97
C SER A 132 -21.20 13.25 0.05
N GLU A 133 -19.98 13.04 0.56
CA GLU A 133 -18.77 12.98 -0.26
C GLU A 133 -18.45 11.56 -0.79
N ARG A 134 -19.26 10.54 -0.44
CA ARG A 134 -18.99 9.14 -0.80
C ARG A 134 -18.71 8.95 -2.29
N THR A 135 -19.60 9.41 -3.17
CA THR A 135 -19.46 9.23 -4.63
C THR A 135 -18.23 9.95 -5.16
N ALA A 136 -18.05 11.23 -4.79
CA ALA A 136 -16.93 12.04 -5.26
C ALA A 136 -15.57 11.50 -4.77
N VAL A 137 -15.49 10.93 -3.57
CA VAL A 137 -14.28 10.27 -3.07
C VAL A 137 -14.06 8.95 -3.80
N ALA A 138 -15.11 8.14 -4.00
CA ALA A 138 -15.01 6.87 -4.72
C ALA A 138 -14.45 7.06 -6.14
N ASP A 139 -14.91 8.08 -6.88
CA ASP A 139 -14.42 8.39 -8.23
C ASP A 139 -12.93 8.78 -8.25
N ARG A 140 -12.51 9.64 -7.30
CA ARG A 140 -11.11 10.05 -7.16
C ARG A 140 -10.22 8.88 -6.78
N VAL A 141 -10.69 8.00 -5.89
CA VAL A 141 -9.99 6.76 -5.52
C VAL A 141 -9.86 5.83 -6.71
N ALA A 142 -10.93 5.62 -7.48
CA ALA A 142 -10.89 4.79 -8.68
C ALA A 142 -9.92 5.33 -9.74
N ALA A 143 -9.79 6.66 -9.86
CA ALA A 143 -8.78 7.29 -10.72
C ALA A 143 -7.36 7.08 -10.19
N ALA A 144 -7.12 7.32 -8.89
CA ALA A 144 -5.84 7.12 -8.23
C ALA A 144 -5.36 5.66 -8.32
N LEU A 145 -6.27 4.69 -8.16
CA LEU A 145 -5.96 3.27 -8.28
C LEU A 145 -5.48 2.91 -9.69
N ARG A 146 -6.14 3.44 -10.73
CA ARG A 146 -5.73 3.22 -12.13
C ARG A 146 -4.37 3.84 -12.42
N ALA A 147 -4.16 5.10 -12.04
CA ALA A 147 -2.89 5.78 -12.21
C ALA A 147 -1.74 5.08 -11.45
N GLY A 148 -2.02 4.56 -10.26
CA GLY A 148 -1.05 3.81 -9.46
C GLY A 148 -0.64 2.49 -10.11
N VAL A 149 -1.59 1.78 -10.72
CA VAL A 149 -1.32 0.55 -11.50
C VAL A 149 -0.52 0.87 -12.77
N GLU A 150 -0.84 1.94 -13.49
CA GLU A 150 -0.11 2.35 -14.70
C GLU A 150 1.35 2.76 -14.42
N ARG A 151 1.64 3.21 -13.19
CA ARG A 151 3.00 3.60 -12.77
C ARG A 151 3.86 2.43 -12.28
N ALA A 152 3.23 1.37 -11.76
CA ALA A 152 3.89 0.24 -11.11
C ALA A 152 4.52 -0.72 -12.15
#